data_AF-A0A8B5WBQ6-F1
#
_entry.id   AF-A0A8B5WBQ6-F1
#
_cell.length_a   1.000
_cell.length_b   1.000
_cell.length_c   1.000
_cell.angle_alpha   90.00
_cell.angle_beta   90.00
_cell.angle_gamma   90.00
#
_symmetry.space_group_name_H-M   'P 1'
#
loop_
_entity.id
_entity.type
_entity.pdbx_description
1 polymer ?
#
loop_
_entity_poly.entity_id
_entity_poly.type
_entity_poly.pdbx_seq_one_letter_code
_entity_poly.pdbx_strand_id
1 'polypeptide(L)'
;MTVNSKKNGFIKLAIRHLFIMSVVCILASIGLYVASLNPTVTLHPNAYRDIIRSIVMVYIFFFVASVTGAFLFNFLTVGNDRKRKKYNVKEYFNRVTPYETIGISFTLVTIVNSIMMLTGLDEPKEGVFAYVHLMTRLGIITLIVILISLKEIKEGLEKFSLKSVSPINVLCAPRKNAFIGVSKAFTTVSFLYCVTFIVFQVILPASGGRSFYISLLIIWALILITRVTSTMVKGK
;
A
#
# COMPACT_ATOMS: atom_id res chain seq x y z
N MET A 1 32.07 19.79 6.76
CA MET A 1 31.80 18.74 7.77
C MET A 1 30.35 18.17 7.77
N THR A 2 29.55 18.33 6.73
CA THR A 2 28.10 17.94 6.75
C THR A 2 27.75 16.64 6.01
N VAL A 3 28.70 15.99 5.34
CA VAL A 3 28.44 14.76 4.55
C VAL A 3 28.29 13.51 5.42
N ASN A 4 29.10 13.37 6.49
CA ASN A 4 29.01 12.21 7.38
C ASN A 4 27.71 12.14 8.20
N SER A 5 27.14 13.30 8.57
CA SER A 5 25.86 13.34 9.32
C SER A 5 24.68 12.79 8.50
N LYS A 6 24.64 13.04 7.18
CA LYS A 6 23.55 12.57 6.31
C LYS A 6 23.60 11.07 6.04
N LYS A 7 24.79 10.51 5.85
CA LYS A 7 24.99 9.07 5.62
C LYS A 7 24.45 8.24 6.78
N ASN A 8 24.69 8.69 8.01
CA ASN A 8 24.22 8.02 9.22
C ASN A 8 22.69 8.02 9.36
N GLY A 9 22.01 9.07 8.89
CA GLY A 9 20.54 9.17 8.92
C GLY A 9 19.86 8.15 8.01
N PHE A 10 20.36 7.97 6.79
CA PHE A 10 19.79 7.01 5.83
C PHE A 10 19.96 5.56 6.30
N ILE A 11 21.15 5.19 6.80
CA ILE A 11 21.42 3.85 7.31
C ILE A 11 20.50 3.53 8.49
N LYS A 12 20.33 4.46 9.44
CA LYS A 12 19.42 4.27 10.58
C LYS A 12 17.97 4.05 10.14
N LEU A 13 17.52 4.76 9.10
CA LEU A 13 16.19 4.59 8.52
C LEU A 13 16.05 3.21 7.85
N ALA A 14 17.02 2.82 7.02
CA ALA A 14 17.03 1.52 6.36
C ALA A 14 17.00 0.35 7.37
N ILE A 15 17.83 0.41 8.42
CA ILE A 15 17.84 -0.58 9.51
C ILE A 15 16.48 -0.66 10.19
N ARG A 16 15.85 0.49 10.50
CA ARG A 16 14.52 0.51 11.11
C ARG A 16 13.48 -0.19 10.25
N HIS A 17 13.45 0.08 8.93
CA HIS A 17 12.49 -0.58 8.06
C HIS A 17 12.79 -2.07 7.89
N LEU A 18 14.07 -2.45 7.76
CA LEU A 18 14.47 -3.86 7.67
C LEU A 18 14.03 -4.62 8.93
N PHE A 19 14.22 -4.04 10.11
CA PHE A 19 13.73 -4.62 11.37
C PHE A 19 12.21 -4.81 11.38
N ILE A 20 11.45 -3.77 11.01
CA ILE A 20 9.97 -3.85 10.96
C ILE A 20 9.52 -4.93 9.99
N MET A 21 10.16 -5.03 8.82
CA MET A 21 9.86 -6.06 7.83
C MET A 21 10.15 -7.47 8.36
N SER A 22 11.29 -7.67 9.01
CA SER A 22 11.62 -8.95 9.63
C SER A 22 10.57 -9.35 10.67
N VAL A 23 10.15 -8.41 11.53
CA VAL A 23 9.09 -8.66 12.52
C VAL A 23 7.79 -9.07 11.84
N VAL A 24 7.39 -8.37 10.78
CA VAL A 24 6.15 -8.69 10.06
C VAL A 24 6.21 -10.04 9.35
N CYS A 25 7.34 -10.37 8.72
CA CYS A 25 7.56 -11.69 8.13
C CYS A 25 7.48 -12.81 9.18
N ILE A 26 8.06 -12.60 10.36
CA ILE A 26 8.00 -13.54 11.48
C ILE A 26 6.55 -13.72 11.94
N LEU A 27 5.83 -12.62 12.19
CA LEU A 27 4.43 -12.68 12.62
C LEU A 27 3.52 -13.35 11.58
N ALA A 28 3.71 -13.05 10.29
CA ALA A 28 2.96 -13.71 9.21
C ALA A 28 3.26 -15.21 9.15
N SER A 29 4.53 -15.60 9.35
CA SER A 29 4.94 -17.01 9.37
C SER A 29 4.38 -17.75 10.59
N ILE A 30 4.35 -17.11 11.76
CA ILE A 30 3.70 -17.65 12.97
C ILE A 30 2.20 -17.81 12.73
N GLY A 31 1.54 -16.83 12.12
CA GLY A 31 0.12 -16.91 11.78
C GLY A 31 -0.20 -18.10 10.87
N LEU A 32 0.61 -18.33 9.83
CA LEU A 32 0.48 -19.51 8.98
C LEU A 32 0.75 -20.81 9.74
N TYR A 33 1.76 -20.81 10.61
CA TYR A 33 2.06 -21.97 11.46
C TYR A 33 0.88 -22.34 12.36
N VAL A 34 0.30 -21.36 13.05
CA VAL A 34 -0.88 -21.58 13.90
C VAL A 34 -2.07 -22.06 13.05
N ALA A 35 -2.28 -21.50 11.86
CA ALA A 35 -3.31 -21.99 10.94
C ALA A 35 -3.06 -23.44 10.51
N SER A 36 -1.80 -23.85 10.33
CA SER A 36 -1.41 -25.21 9.94
C SER A 36 -1.67 -26.26 11.02
N LEU A 37 -1.76 -25.84 12.29
CA LEU A 37 -2.07 -26.74 13.39
C LEU A 37 -3.57 -27.12 13.44
N ASN A 38 -4.44 -26.39 12.73
CA ASN A 38 -5.85 -26.75 12.66
C ASN A 38 -6.07 -27.88 11.65
N PRO A 39 -6.55 -29.06 12.07
CA PRO A 39 -6.73 -30.21 11.18
C PRO A 39 -7.80 -29.98 10.10
N THR A 40 -8.65 -28.97 10.27
CA THR A 40 -9.67 -28.55 9.30
C THR A 40 -9.11 -27.69 8.16
N VAL A 41 -7.85 -27.23 8.27
CA VAL A 41 -7.23 -26.31 7.30
C VAL A 41 -6.07 -27.02 6.61
N THR A 42 -6.29 -27.44 5.36
CA THR A 42 -5.22 -27.93 4.50
C THR A 42 -4.53 -26.75 3.82
N LEU A 43 -3.38 -26.34 4.36
CA LEU A 43 -2.56 -25.32 3.71
C LEU A 43 -1.90 -25.89 2.46
N HIS A 44 -1.84 -25.07 1.43
CA HIS A 44 -1.05 -25.38 0.24
C HIS A 44 0.43 -25.51 0.61
N PRO A 45 1.19 -26.46 0.05
CA PRO A 45 2.61 -26.66 0.35
C PRO A 45 3.46 -25.40 0.14
N ASN A 46 3.05 -24.53 -0.78
CA ASN A 46 3.75 -23.26 -1.07
C ASN A 46 3.23 -22.04 -0.28
N ALA A 47 2.27 -22.20 0.64
CA ALA A 47 1.63 -21.07 1.33
C ALA A 47 2.64 -20.17 2.08
N TYR A 48 3.65 -20.76 2.74
CA TYR A 48 4.72 -20.02 3.42
C TYR A 48 5.60 -19.23 2.44
N ARG A 49 5.97 -19.87 1.32
CA ARG A 49 6.78 -19.23 0.28
C ARG A 49 6.01 -18.06 -0.35
N ASP A 50 4.73 -18.26 -0.61
CA ASP A 50 3.86 -17.26 -1.22
C ASP A 50 3.66 -16.05 -0.31
N ILE A 51 3.44 -16.26 0.99
CA ILE A 51 3.27 -15.14 1.93
C ILE A 51 4.57 -14.34 2.03
N ILE A 52 5.71 -15.01 2.20
CA ILE A 52 7.01 -14.34 2.34
C ILE A 52 7.35 -13.61 1.03
N ARG A 53 7.19 -14.25 -0.13
CA ARG A 53 7.44 -13.62 -1.43
C ARG A 53 6.54 -12.41 -1.62
N SER A 54 5.27 -12.50 -1.22
CA SER A 54 4.34 -11.37 -1.32
C SER A 54 4.72 -10.20 -0.40
N ILE A 55 5.29 -10.45 0.77
CA ILE A 55 5.73 -9.39 1.70
C ILE A 55 7.07 -8.79 1.22
N VAL A 56 8.03 -9.63 0.87
CA VAL A 56 9.38 -9.23 0.49
C VAL A 56 9.40 -8.50 -0.85
N MET A 57 8.72 -9.03 -1.89
CA MET A 57 8.70 -8.40 -3.22
C MET A 57 8.05 -7.02 -3.16
N VAL A 58 6.98 -6.89 -2.38
CA VAL A 58 6.30 -5.61 -2.12
C VAL A 58 7.25 -4.60 -1.51
N TYR A 59 8.00 -5.03 -0.50
CA TYR A 59 8.91 -4.13 0.20
C TYR A 59 10.10 -3.74 -0.67
N ILE A 60 10.67 -4.68 -1.42
CA ILE A 60 11.71 -4.39 -2.42
C ILE A 60 11.19 -3.37 -3.42
N PHE A 61 9.98 -3.57 -3.96
CA PHE A 61 9.41 -2.66 -4.95
C PHE A 61 9.13 -1.27 -4.35
N PHE A 62 8.59 -1.20 -3.13
CA PHE A 62 8.39 0.05 -2.41
C PHE A 62 9.72 0.79 -2.14
N PHE A 63 10.74 0.05 -1.70
CA PHE A 63 12.06 0.61 -1.43
C PHE A 63 12.71 1.12 -2.71
N VAL A 64 12.71 0.31 -3.78
CA VAL A 64 13.20 0.70 -5.10
C VAL A 64 12.46 1.94 -5.58
N ALA A 65 11.12 1.93 -5.63
CA ALA A 65 10.31 3.06 -6.07
C ALA A 65 10.59 4.34 -5.25
N SER A 66 10.83 4.21 -3.94
CA SER A 66 11.19 5.34 -3.08
C SER A 66 12.58 5.90 -3.44
N VAL A 67 13.55 5.02 -3.69
CA VAL A 67 14.92 5.39 -4.08
C VAL A 67 14.96 5.98 -5.49
N THR A 68 14.34 5.33 -6.49
CA THR A 68 14.25 5.87 -7.86
C THR A 68 13.43 7.14 -7.90
N GLY A 69 12.33 7.24 -7.14
CA GLY A 69 11.54 8.47 -7.05
C GLY A 69 12.36 9.64 -6.50
N ALA A 70 13.13 9.41 -5.43
CA ALA A 70 14.05 10.41 -4.90
C ALA A 70 15.16 10.78 -5.90
N PHE A 71 15.69 9.80 -6.63
CA PHE A 71 16.74 10.01 -7.63
C PHE A 71 16.22 10.79 -8.85
N LEU A 72 15.11 10.37 -9.45
CA LEU A 72 14.45 11.03 -10.57
C LEU A 72 14.05 12.46 -10.22
N PHE A 73 13.49 12.68 -9.04
CA PHE A 73 13.13 14.02 -8.59
C PHE A 73 14.36 14.93 -8.48
N ASN A 74 15.46 14.43 -7.91
CA ASN A 74 16.72 15.17 -7.86
C ASN A 74 17.26 15.45 -9.26
N PHE A 75 17.21 14.49 -10.18
CA PHE A 75 17.69 14.67 -11.55
C PHE A 75 16.86 15.70 -12.33
N LEU A 76 15.52 15.61 -12.26
CA LEU A 76 14.61 16.53 -12.94
C LEU A 76 14.67 17.96 -12.36
N THR A 77 15.03 18.12 -11.09
CA THR A 77 15.20 19.44 -10.46
C THR A 77 16.59 20.06 -10.65
N VAL A 78 17.56 19.34 -11.23
CA VAL A 78 18.90 19.87 -11.54
C VAL A 78 18.89 20.89 -12.70
N GLY A 79 17.85 20.94 -13.53
CA GLY A 79 17.77 21.88 -14.67
C GLY A 79 17.16 23.26 -14.39
N ASN A 80 16.59 23.53 -13.21
CA ASN A 80 15.82 24.76 -12.94
C ASN A 80 16.38 25.52 -11.72
N ASP A 81 17.53 26.16 -11.92
CA ASP A 81 18.43 26.59 -10.84
C ASP A 81 18.01 27.84 -10.05
N ARG A 82 16.91 28.53 -10.38
CA ARG A 82 16.64 29.83 -9.74
C ARG A 82 15.92 29.80 -8.39
N LYS A 83 15.29 28.70 -7.98
CA LYS A 83 14.69 28.57 -6.63
C LYS A 83 14.74 27.12 -6.14
N ARG A 84 15.94 26.58 -5.88
CA ARG A 84 16.12 25.34 -5.12
C ARG A 84 15.61 25.52 -3.69
N LYS A 85 14.29 25.45 -3.48
CA LYS A 85 13.76 25.08 -2.17
C LYS A 85 14.27 23.67 -1.90
N LYS A 86 15.19 23.57 -0.96
CA LYS A 86 15.80 22.33 -0.49
C LYS A 86 14.68 21.38 -0.05
N TYR A 87 14.23 20.52 -0.96
CA TYR A 87 13.11 19.62 -0.69
C TYR A 87 13.57 18.63 0.37
N ASN A 88 13.09 18.81 1.60
CA ASN A 88 13.43 17.92 2.68
C ASN A 88 12.53 16.69 2.52
N VAL A 89 13.11 15.55 2.14
CA VAL A 89 12.39 14.26 2.03
C VAL A 89 11.59 13.98 3.30
N LYS A 90 12.12 14.37 4.46
CA LYS A 90 11.43 14.30 5.76
C LYS A 90 10.13 15.12 5.78
N GLU A 91 10.11 16.28 5.17
CA GLU A 91 8.91 17.13 5.07
C GLU A 91 7.86 16.52 4.13
N TYR A 92 8.27 15.85 3.05
CA TYR A 92 7.34 15.11 2.19
C TYR A 92 6.66 13.96 2.95
N PHE A 93 7.45 13.12 3.64
CA PHE A 93 6.90 12.02 4.44
C PHE A 93 6.01 12.52 5.58
N ASN A 94 6.38 13.62 6.25
CA ASN A 94 5.56 14.22 7.30
C ASN A 94 4.21 14.79 6.80
N ARG A 95 4.04 14.99 5.49
CA ARG A 95 2.79 15.50 4.90
C ARG A 95 1.82 14.40 4.48
N VAL A 96 2.29 13.15 4.38
CA VAL A 96 1.46 12.02 3.96
C VAL A 96 0.88 11.36 5.21
N THR A 97 -0.45 11.28 5.27
CA THR A 97 -1.12 10.62 6.40
C THR A 97 -0.88 9.10 6.37
N PRO A 98 -0.99 8.40 7.51
CA PRO A 98 -0.87 6.94 7.55
C PRO A 98 -1.84 6.25 6.59
N TYR A 99 -3.08 6.75 6.49
CA TYR A 99 -4.08 6.22 5.57
C TYR A 99 -3.69 6.37 4.09
N GLU A 100 -3.12 7.51 3.70
CA GLU A 100 -2.60 7.72 2.35
C GLU A 100 -1.41 6.78 2.05
N THR A 101 -0.56 6.55 3.04
CA THR A 101 0.57 5.61 2.92
C THR A 101 0.09 4.17 2.73
N ILE A 102 -0.94 3.76 3.48
CA ILE A 102 -1.62 2.46 3.29
C ILE A 102 -2.18 2.35 1.88
N GLY A 103 -2.91 3.38 1.44
CA GLY A 103 -3.54 3.40 0.11
C GLY A 103 -2.53 3.26 -1.02
N ILE A 104 -1.46 4.07 -0.97
CA ILE A 104 -0.37 4.03 -1.96
C ILE A 104 0.30 2.66 -1.98
N SER A 105 0.67 2.16 -0.80
CA SER A 105 1.37 0.88 -0.67
C SER A 105 0.49 -0.25 -1.21
N PHE A 106 -0.74 -0.37 -0.74
CA PHE A 106 -1.68 -1.38 -1.20
C PHE A 106 -1.94 -1.34 -2.71
N THR A 107 -2.10 -0.14 -3.28
CA THR A 107 -2.29 0.02 -4.72
C THR A 107 -1.09 -0.51 -5.49
N LEU A 108 0.12 -0.12 -5.09
CA LEU A 108 1.37 -0.57 -5.73
C LEU A 108 1.52 -2.09 -5.66
N VAL A 109 1.33 -2.65 -4.47
CA VAL A 109 1.35 -4.10 -4.23
C VAL A 109 0.37 -4.83 -5.12
N THR A 110 -0.85 -4.32 -5.21
CA THR A 110 -1.93 -4.98 -5.96
C THR A 110 -1.63 -4.97 -7.45
N ILE A 111 -1.13 -3.84 -7.99
CA ILE A 111 -0.74 -3.73 -9.40
C ILE A 111 0.39 -4.70 -9.71
N VAL A 112 1.47 -4.71 -8.91
CA VAL A 112 2.62 -5.60 -9.12
C VAL A 112 2.19 -7.07 -9.07
N ASN A 113 1.39 -7.47 -8.07
CA ASN A 113 0.90 -8.83 -7.98
C ASN A 113 -0.01 -9.22 -9.15
N SER A 114 -0.87 -8.29 -9.59
CA SER A 114 -1.72 -8.52 -10.76
C SER A 114 -0.89 -8.74 -12.01
N ILE A 115 0.17 -7.93 -12.22
CA ILE A 115 1.10 -8.12 -13.35
C ILE A 115 1.82 -9.47 -13.24
N MET A 116 2.30 -9.85 -12.05
CA MET A 116 2.97 -11.15 -11.85
C MET A 116 2.05 -12.33 -12.21
N MET A 117 0.79 -12.27 -11.82
CA MET A 117 -0.18 -13.33 -12.14
C MET A 117 -0.58 -13.32 -13.62
N LEU A 118 -0.67 -12.14 -14.25
CA LEU A 118 -0.96 -12.03 -15.69
C LEU A 118 0.19 -12.49 -16.58
N THR A 119 1.43 -12.38 -16.10
CA THR A 119 2.65 -12.79 -16.81
C THR A 119 3.05 -14.24 -16.50
N GLY A 120 2.37 -14.92 -15.58
CA GLY A 120 2.69 -16.29 -15.16
C GLY A 120 3.89 -16.40 -14.21
N LEU A 121 4.35 -15.29 -13.63
CA LEU A 121 5.41 -15.29 -12.60
C LEU A 121 4.90 -15.74 -11.21
N ASP A 122 3.59 -15.69 -11.01
CA ASP A 122 2.86 -16.21 -9.85
C ASP A 122 1.57 -16.88 -10.34
N GLU A 123 1.12 -17.91 -9.64
CA GLU A 123 -0.13 -18.61 -9.99
C GLU A 123 -1.34 -17.78 -9.52
N PRO A 124 -2.37 -17.60 -10.37
CA PRO A 124 -3.56 -16.89 -9.96
C PRO A 124 -4.25 -17.64 -8.83
N LYS A 125 -4.65 -16.92 -7.79
CA LYS A 125 -5.37 -17.53 -6.67
C LYS A 125 -6.83 -17.70 -7.08
N GLU A 126 -7.39 -18.88 -6.87
CA GLU A 126 -8.74 -19.24 -7.31
C GLU A 126 -9.76 -19.12 -6.18
N GLY A 127 -11.04 -18.95 -6.54
CA GLY A 127 -12.15 -18.92 -5.60
C GLY A 127 -12.07 -17.84 -4.52
N VAL A 128 -12.64 -18.15 -3.35
CA VAL A 128 -12.64 -17.27 -2.16
C VAL A 128 -11.22 -16.95 -1.68
N PHE A 129 -10.26 -17.85 -1.93
CA PHE A 129 -8.87 -17.69 -1.52
C PHE A 129 -8.23 -16.42 -2.12
N ALA A 130 -8.60 -16.04 -3.34
CA ALA A 130 -8.11 -14.81 -3.98
C ALA A 130 -8.45 -13.54 -3.17
N TYR A 131 -9.68 -13.47 -2.67
CA TYR A 131 -10.22 -12.33 -1.93
C TYR A 131 -9.64 -12.27 -0.52
N VAL A 132 -9.58 -13.41 0.17
CA VAL A 132 -8.93 -13.53 1.48
C VAL A 132 -7.47 -13.13 1.37
N HIS A 133 -6.75 -13.65 0.37
CA HIS A 133 -5.34 -13.31 0.13
C HIS A 133 -5.13 -11.81 -0.08
N LEU A 134 -6.00 -11.14 -0.84
CA LEU A 134 -5.92 -9.69 -1.02
C LEU A 134 -6.20 -8.93 0.28
N MET A 135 -7.17 -9.37 1.08
CA MET A 135 -7.48 -8.78 2.40
C MET A 135 -6.36 -8.98 3.40
N THR A 136 -5.73 -10.16 3.44
CA THR A 136 -4.56 -10.44 4.27
C THR A 136 -3.41 -9.51 3.90
N ARG A 137 -3.15 -9.29 2.60
CA ARG A 137 -2.14 -8.32 2.14
C ARG A 137 -2.45 -6.90 2.61
N LEU A 138 -3.70 -6.44 2.50
CA LEU A 138 -4.11 -5.13 3.01
C LEU A 138 -3.91 -5.03 4.53
N GLY A 139 -4.27 -6.08 5.28
CA GLY A 139 -4.07 -6.17 6.72
C GLY A 139 -2.60 -6.06 7.12
N ILE A 140 -1.73 -6.81 6.43
CA ILE A 140 -0.27 -6.77 6.64
C ILE A 140 0.29 -5.36 6.39
N ILE A 141 -0.07 -4.74 5.26
CA ILE A 141 0.38 -3.39 4.92
C ILE A 141 -0.11 -2.37 5.95
N THR A 142 -1.37 -2.49 6.36
CA THR A 142 -1.97 -1.62 7.38
C THR A 142 -1.23 -1.74 8.71
N LEU A 143 -0.92 -2.97 9.14
CA LEU A 143 -0.15 -3.23 10.35
C LEU A 143 1.25 -2.61 10.28
N ILE A 144 1.99 -2.82 9.17
CA ILE A 144 3.32 -2.22 8.96
C ILE A 144 3.25 -0.70 9.09
N VAL A 145 2.30 -0.06 8.41
CA VAL A 145 2.18 1.41 8.42
C VAL A 145 1.82 1.92 9.80
N ILE A 146 0.88 1.26 10.51
CA ILE A 146 0.52 1.63 11.89
C ILE A 146 1.75 1.53 12.81
N LEU A 147 2.55 0.47 12.71
CA LEU A 147 3.76 0.31 13.51
C LEU A 147 4.82 1.39 13.21
N ILE A 148 4.97 1.79 11.95
CA ILE A 148 5.89 2.86 11.55
C ILE A 148 5.42 4.22 12.06
N SER A 149 4.12 4.51 11.94
CA SER A 149 3.47 5.78 12.25
C SER A 149 2.86 5.83 13.65
N LEU A 150 3.18 4.89 14.54
CA LEU A 150 2.55 4.78 15.87
C LEU A 150 2.68 6.07 16.70
N LYS A 151 3.83 6.76 16.58
CA LYS A 151 4.06 8.05 17.27
C LYS A 151 3.13 9.15 16.74
N GLU A 152 3.04 9.28 15.42
CA GLU A 152 2.19 10.26 14.74
C GLU A 152 0.71 10.01 15.04
N ILE A 153 0.31 8.73 15.08
CA ILE A 153 -1.05 8.31 15.43
C ILE A 153 -1.35 8.69 16.88
N LYS A 154 -0.45 8.42 17.83
CA LYS A 154 -0.64 8.80 19.25
C LYS A 154 -0.77 10.32 19.42
N GLU A 155 0.14 11.09 18.83
CA GLU A 155 0.09 12.56 18.86
C GLU A 155 -1.19 13.10 18.18
N GLY A 156 -1.65 12.45 17.12
CA GLY A 156 -2.89 12.77 16.43
C GLY A 156 -4.13 12.47 17.29
N LEU A 157 -4.13 11.34 18.01
CA LEU A 157 -5.21 10.91 18.88
C LEU A 157 -5.36 11.83 20.09
N GLU A 158 -4.24 12.25 20.70
CA GLU A 158 -4.24 13.21 21.82
C GLU A 158 -4.79 14.58 21.42
N LYS A 159 -4.58 14.99 20.17
CA LYS A 159 -5.12 16.24 19.61
C LYS A 159 -6.54 16.11 19.08
N PHE A 160 -7.07 14.89 19.01
CA PHE A 160 -8.38 14.60 18.43
C PHE A 160 -9.49 14.96 19.42
N SER A 161 -9.84 16.24 19.47
CA SER A 161 -11.05 16.68 20.17
C SER A 161 -12.29 16.22 19.40
N LEU A 162 -13.13 15.42 20.06
CA LEU A 162 -14.39 14.84 19.54
C LEU A 162 -15.36 15.86 18.91
N LYS A 163 -15.15 17.17 19.11
CA LYS A 163 -16.01 18.25 18.59
C LYS A 163 -15.80 18.60 17.11
N SER A 164 -14.80 18.06 16.41
CA SER A 164 -14.38 18.59 15.09
C SER A 164 -14.23 17.56 13.96
N VAL A 165 -15.09 16.54 13.88
CA VAL A 165 -15.10 15.64 12.71
C VAL A 165 -16.42 15.74 11.99
N SER A 166 -16.51 16.64 11.01
CA SER A 166 -17.53 16.49 9.97
C SER A 166 -17.03 15.39 9.02
N PRO A 167 -17.77 14.28 8.84
CA PRO A 167 -17.37 13.18 7.95
C PRO A 167 -17.18 13.63 6.48
N ILE A 168 -17.75 14.78 6.13
CA ILE A 168 -17.72 15.34 4.77
C ILE A 168 -16.34 15.95 4.44
N ASN A 169 -15.61 16.48 5.43
CA ASN A 169 -14.31 17.12 5.17
C ASN A 169 -13.17 16.13 4.84
N VAL A 170 -13.30 14.84 5.21
CA VAL A 170 -12.30 13.80 4.91
C VAL A 170 -12.26 13.44 3.41
N LEU A 171 -13.39 13.60 2.71
CA LEU A 171 -13.51 13.39 1.27
C LEU A 171 -13.10 14.62 0.44
N CYS A 172 -13.14 15.82 1.04
CA CYS A 172 -12.93 17.10 0.35
C CYS A 172 -11.53 17.72 0.55
N ALA A 173 -10.58 17.02 1.18
CA ALA A 173 -9.23 17.55 1.43
C ALA A 173 -8.51 17.95 0.11
N PRO A 174 -7.87 19.14 0.07
CA PRO A 174 -7.36 19.73 -1.16
C PRO A 174 -6.21 18.93 -1.83
N ARG A 175 -6.55 18.41 -3.01
CA ARG A 175 -5.78 18.19 -4.25
C ARG A 175 -4.32 18.69 -4.26
N LYS A 176 -3.36 17.91 -3.79
CA LYS A 176 -1.97 18.09 -4.26
C LYS A 176 -1.43 16.94 -5.10
N ASN A 177 -1.92 15.72 -4.91
CA ASN A 177 -1.45 14.56 -5.68
C ASN A 177 -2.63 13.70 -6.17
N ALA A 178 -2.89 13.72 -7.48
CA ALA A 178 -3.94 12.89 -8.09
C ALA A 178 -3.76 11.41 -7.76
N PHE A 179 -2.52 10.93 -7.77
CA PHE A 179 -2.18 9.56 -7.43
C PHE A 179 -2.61 9.16 -6.02
N ILE A 180 -2.45 10.02 -5.02
CA ILE A 180 -2.89 9.72 -3.64
C ILE A 180 -4.41 9.56 -3.59
N GLY A 181 -5.14 10.43 -4.30
CA GLY A 181 -6.59 10.35 -4.40
C GLY A 181 -7.09 9.10 -5.14
N VAL A 182 -6.36 8.66 -6.17
CA VAL A 182 -6.61 7.39 -6.90
C VAL A 182 -6.36 6.20 -5.97
N SER A 183 -5.21 6.16 -5.31
CA SER A 183 -4.81 5.06 -4.44
C SER A 183 -5.78 4.87 -3.27
N LYS A 184 -6.22 5.96 -2.62
CA LYS A 184 -7.27 5.91 -1.58
C LYS A 184 -8.56 5.30 -2.10
N ALA A 185 -9.06 5.81 -3.23
CA ALA A 185 -10.31 5.33 -3.82
C ALA A 185 -10.19 3.85 -4.23
N PHE A 186 -9.07 3.47 -4.85
CA PHE A 186 -8.80 2.10 -5.25
C PHE A 186 -8.77 1.14 -4.04
N THR A 187 -8.06 1.50 -2.98
CA THR A 187 -8.01 0.69 -1.75
C THR A 187 -9.40 0.52 -1.13
N THR A 188 -10.18 1.60 -1.02
CA THR A 188 -11.53 1.54 -0.47
C THR A 188 -12.45 0.66 -1.32
N VAL A 189 -12.46 0.84 -2.64
CA VAL A 189 -13.29 0.04 -3.55
C VAL A 189 -12.87 -1.43 -3.52
N SER A 190 -11.56 -1.72 -3.54
CA SER A 190 -11.05 -3.09 -3.47
C SER A 190 -11.39 -3.77 -2.14
N PHE A 191 -11.30 -3.04 -1.02
CA PHE A 191 -11.70 -3.53 0.29
C PHE A 191 -13.19 -3.89 0.31
N LEU A 192 -14.06 -2.96 -0.12
CA LEU A 192 -15.50 -3.20 -0.17
C LEU A 192 -15.83 -4.38 -1.10
N TYR A 193 -15.21 -4.43 -2.27
CA TYR A 193 -15.36 -5.53 -3.22
C TYR A 193 -15.01 -6.88 -2.59
N CYS A 194 -13.86 -6.98 -1.92
CA CYS A 194 -13.46 -8.20 -1.23
C CYS A 194 -14.39 -8.58 -0.09
N VAL A 195 -14.80 -7.62 0.76
CA VAL A 195 -15.71 -7.88 1.87
C VAL A 195 -17.07 -8.38 1.35
N THR A 196 -17.62 -7.77 0.30
CA THR A 196 -18.86 -8.23 -0.32
C THR A 196 -18.74 -9.69 -0.79
N PHE A 197 -17.69 -10.05 -1.54
CA PHE A 197 -17.53 -11.42 -2.00
C PHE A 197 -17.31 -12.43 -0.86
N ILE A 198 -16.61 -12.06 0.21
CA ILE A 198 -16.40 -12.93 1.37
C ILE A 198 -17.72 -13.15 2.13
N VAL A 199 -18.49 -12.08 2.38
CA VAL A 199 -19.75 -12.15 3.15
C VAL A 199 -20.83 -12.88 2.36
N PHE A 200 -20.91 -12.64 1.04
CA PHE A 200 -21.94 -13.22 0.18
C PHE A 200 -21.47 -14.47 -0.58
N GLN A 201 -20.41 -15.15 -0.13
CA GLN A 201 -19.83 -16.32 -0.82
C GLN A 201 -20.80 -17.48 -1.05
N VAL A 202 -21.86 -17.59 -0.23
CA VAL A 202 -22.91 -18.60 -0.39
C VAL A 202 -23.82 -18.30 -1.59
N ILE A 203 -23.99 -17.03 -1.91
CA ILE A 203 -24.91 -16.55 -2.96
C ILE A 203 -24.16 -16.23 -4.25
N LEU A 204 -22.95 -15.69 -4.14
CA LEU A 204 -22.10 -15.30 -5.26
C LEU A 204 -20.96 -16.31 -5.40
N PRO A 205 -20.98 -17.21 -6.40
CA PRO A 205 -19.86 -18.12 -6.63
C PRO A 205 -18.62 -17.29 -6.96
N ALA A 206 -17.66 -17.29 -6.04
CA ALA A 206 -16.40 -16.60 -6.21
C ALA A 206 -15.60 -17.28 -7.33
N SER A 207 -15.50 -16.64 -8.49
CA SER A 207 -14.76 -17.19 -9.64
C SER A 207 -13.25 -17.00 -9.52
N GLY A 208 -12.77 -16.06 -8.69
CA GLY A 208 -11.34 -15.84 -8.42
C GLY A 208 -10.49 -15.74 -9.69
N GLY A 209 -9.26 -16.22 -9.62
CA GLY A 209 -8.43 -16.51 -10.78
C GLY A 209 -7.93 -15.28 -11.53
N ARG A 210 -7.52 -15.48 -12.79
CA ARG A 210 -6.97 -14.42 -13.64
C ARG A 210 -7.95 -13.26 -13.86
N SER A 211 -9.24 -13.56 -13.98
CA SER A 211 -10.30 -12.57 -14.22
C SER A 211 -10.46 -11.59 -13.05
N PHE A 212 -10.31 -12.06 -11.81
CA PHE A 212 -10.31 -11.21 -10.61
C PHE A 212 -9.21 -10.13 -10.68
N TYR A 213 -7.98 -10.51 -11.03
CA TYR A 213 -6.85 -9.57 -11.13
C TYR A 213 -6.99 -8.59 -12.31
N ILE A 214 -7.57 -9.03 -13.43
CA ILE A 214 -7.92 -8.14 -14.54
C ILE A 214 -8.94 -7.10 -14.07
N SER A 215 -9.99 -7.51 -13.35
CA SER A 215 -11.01 -6.61 -12.81
C SER A 215 -10.40 -5.56 -11.88
N LEU A 216 -9.44 -5.93 -11.02
CA LEU A 216 -8.74 -4.97 -10.17
C LEU A 216 -7.96 -3.93 -10.99
N LEU A 217 -7.25 -4.33 -12.05
CA LEU A 217 -6.54 -3.40 -12.93
C LEU A 217 -7.50 -2.47 -13.69
N ILE A 218 -8.65 -2.99 -14.14
CA ILE A 218 -9.70 -2.19 -14.79
C ILE A 218 -10.27 -1.17 -13.80
N ILE A 219 -10.61 -1.58 -12.58
CA ILE A 219 -11.10 -0.67 -11.53
C ILE A 219 -10.08 0.45 -11.27
N TRP A 220 -8.79 0.09 -11.14
CA TRP A 220 -7.74 1.08 -10.95
C TRP A 220 -7.64 2.06 -12.13
N ALA A 221 -7.66 1.57 -13.37
CA ALA A 221 -7.61 2.40 -14.57
C ALA A 221 -8.82 3.35 -14.68
N LEU A 222 -10.03 2.87 -14.37
CA LEU A 222 -11.25 3.69 -14.35
C LEU A 222 -11.16 4.81 -13.30
N ILE A 223 -10.68 4.50 -12.09
CA ILE A 223 -10.47 5.50 -11.04
C ILE A 223 -9.41 6.53 -11.48
N LEU A 224 -8.35 6.09 -12.15
CA LEU A 224 -7.32 7.00 -12.67
C LEU A 224 -7.90 7.95 -13.73
N ILE A 225 -8.62 7.42 -14.72
CA ILE A 225 -9.23 8.21 -15.80
C ILE A 225 -10.21 9.24 -15.22
N THR A 226 -11.13 8.81 -14.37
CA THR A 226 -12.12 9.71 -13.72
C THR A 226 -11.44 10.81 -12.90
N ARG A 227 -10.32 10.50 -12.23
CA ARG A 227 -9.55 11.52 -11.50
C ARG A 227 -8.86 12.50 -12.46
N VAL A 228 -8.19 12.03 -13.51
CA VAL A 228 -7.52 12.89 -14.49
C VAL A 228 -8.52 13.82 -15.19
N THR A 229 -9.65 13.30 -15.64
CA THR A 229 -10.69 14.11 -16.30
C THR A 229 -11.26 15.16 -15.35
N SER A 230 -11.51 14.81 -14.08
CA SER A 230 -11.99 15.76 -13.06
C SER A 230 -10.99 16.90 -12.75
N THR A 231 -9.69 16.65 -12.94
CA THR A 231 -8.66 17.70 -12.77
C THR A 231 -8.60 18.62 -13.97
N MET A 232 -8.78 18.11 -15.19
CA MET A 232 -8.80 18.91 -16.41
C MET A 232 -10.02 19.84 -16.47
N VAL A 233 -11.19 19.40 -16.00
CA VAL A 233 -12.42 20.22 -16.02
C VAL A 233 -12.34 21.42 -15.08
N LYS A 234 -11.72 21.28 -13.90
CA LYS A 234 -11.64 22.40 -12.91
C LYS A 234 -10.44 23.35 -13.13
N GLY A 235 -9.61 23.09 -14.14
CA GLY A 235 -8.48 23.94 -14.51
C GLY A 235 -8.79 24.92 -15.64
N LYS A 236 -10.03 24.90 -16.15
CA LYS A 236 -10.61 25.93 -17.03
C LYS A 236 -11.51 26.82 -16.19
#